data_AF-A0AAW1MGG6-F1
#
_entry.id   AF-A0AAW1MGG6-F1
#
_cell.length_a   1.000
_cell.length_b   1.000
_cell.length_c   1.000
_cell.angle_alpha   90.00
_cell.angle_beta   90.00
_cell.angle_gamma   90.00
#
_symmetry.space_group_name_H-M   'P 1'
#
loop_
_entity.id
_entity.type
_entity.pdbx_description
1 polymer ?
#
loop_
_entity_poly.entity_id
_entity_poly.type
_entity_poly.pdbx_seq_one_letter_code
_entity_poly.pdbx_strand_id
1 'polypeptide(L)'
;MEKAGKEELRLAKEAGDVDERGRGVISVFVDGAWCKRSYKTNYNASSGVAAIIGQRTKRVLFVGVKNKYCCLCDRNTNVNKTHVCYKNWTKSSAAMESAIIIEGFKKSIEMHSLIYGRIIGDGDSSVIINRIKDISKKPKLDKDIKHILTNNQLRFRTAITKAIAYRSRESKST
;
A
#
# COMPACT_ATOMS: atom_id res chain seq x y z
N MET A 1 -14.11 -7.32 3.61
CA MET A 1 -12.66 -7.22 3.90
C MET A 1 -12.27 -7.95 5.18
N GLU A 2 -13.06 -7.89 6.27
CA GLU A 2 -12.75 -8.59 7.54
C GLU A 2 -12.54 -10.11 7.38
N LYS A 3 -13.40 -10.81 6.63
CA LYS A 3 -13.21 -12.24 6.33
C LYS A 3 -11.89 -12.54 5.61
N ALA A 4 -11.41 -11.62 4.77
CA ALA A 4 -10.13 -11.77 4.07
C ALA A 4 -8.95 -11.59 5.02
N GLY A 5 -9.03 -10.62 5.94
CA GLY A 5 -8.02 -10.41 6.97
C GLY A 5 -7.90 -11.59 7.93
N LYS A 6 -9.04 -12.14 8.40
CA LYS A 6 -9.06 -13.34 9.26
C LYS A 6 -8.41 -14.55 8.60
N GLU A 7 -8.67 -14.75 7.30
CA GLU A 7 -8.09 -15.87 6.56
C GLU A 7 -6.58 -15.69 6.32
N GLU A 8 -6.11 -14.49 5.98
CA GLU A 8 -4.67 -14.20 5.90
C GLU A 8 -3.98 -14.41 7.26
N LEU A 9 -4.61 -13.98 8.36
CA LEU A 9 -4.08 -14.18 9.70
C LEU A 9 -3.98 -15.66 10.07
N ARG A 10 -5.00 -16.46 9.71
CA ARG A 10 -4.98 -17.92 9.91
C ARG A 10 -3.82 -18.57 9.16
N LEU A 11 -3.68 -18.26 7.87
CA LEU A 11 -2.59 -18.76 7.04
C LEU A 11 -1.22 -18.30 7.56
N ALA A 12 -1.09 -17.07 8.06
CA ALA A 12 0.15 -16.58 8.66
C ALA A 12 0.53 -17.36 9.92
N LYS A 13 -0.44 -17.67 10.78
CA LYS A 13 -0.24 -18.51 11.98
C LYS A 13 0.14 -19.94 11.63
N GLU A 14 -0.54 -20.54 10.66
CA GLU A 14 -0.22 -21.89 10.17
C GLU A 14 1.21 -21.99 9.61
N ALA A 15 1.71 -20.93 9.00
CA ALA A 15 3.08 -20.86 8.47
C ALA A 15 4.15 -20.47 9.51
N GLY A 16 3.75 -20.12 10.74
CA GLY A 16 4.67 -19.60 11.77
C GLY A 16 5.15 -18.17 11.51
N ASP A 17 4.57 -17.45 10.54
CA ASP A 17 4.90 -16.07 10.22
C ASP A 17 4.19 -15.11 11.17
N VAL A 18 4.53 -15.20 12.46
CA VAL A 18 3.95 -14.37 13.52
C VAL A 18 5.04 -13.61 14.25
N ASP A 19 4.72 -12.37 14.59
CA ASP A 19 5.54 -11.51 15.43
C ASP A 19 5.45 -11.96 16.91
N GLU A 20 6.33 -11.47 17.78
CA GLU A 20 6.41 -11.81 19.22
C GLU A 20 5.09 -11.57 19.97
N ARG A 21 4.22 -10.70 19.43
CA ARG A 21 2.88 -10.40 19.95
C ARG A 21 1.74 -11.22 19.32
N GLY A 22 2.06 -12.25 18.55
CA GLY A 22 1.08 -13.11 17.86
C GLY A 22 0.38 -12.47 16.65
N ARG A 23 0.93 -11.37 16.12
CA ARG A 23 0.42 -10.68 14.93
C ARG A 23 0.94 -11.35 13.67
N GLY A 24 0.07 -11.61 12.69
CA GLY A 24 0.47 -12.26 11.43
C GLY A 24 1.30 -11.31 10.56
N VAL A 25 2.51 -11.72 10.17
CA VAL A 25 3.38 -10.99 9.25
C VAL A 25 3.14 -11.51 7.84
N ILE A 26 2.58 -10.67 6.97
CA ILE A 26 2.19 -11.07 5.61
C ILE A 26 2.85 -10.22 4.53
N SER A 27 2.93 -10.80 3.34
CA SER A 27 3.26 -10.08 2.12
C SER A 27 1.98 -9.56 1.46
N VAL A 28 2.02 -8.34 0.92
CA VAL A 28 0.88 -7.71 0.25
C VAL A 28 1.26 -7.14 -1.11
N PHE A 29 0.31 -7.18 -2.03
CA PHE A 29 0.34 -6.41 -3.26
C PHE A 29 -0.32 -5.05 -3.04
N VAL A 30 0.25 -4.01 -3.64
CA VAL A 30 -0.32 -2.66 -3.62
C VAL A 30 -0.41 -2.15 -5.04
N ASP A 31 -1.54 -1.49 -5.34
CA ASP A 31 -1.76 -0.86 -6.63
C ASP A 31 -2.66 0.37 -6.49
N GLY A 32 -2.47 1.33 -7.38
CA GLY A 32 -3.13 2.61 -7.42
C GLY A 32 -3.73 2.89 -8.79
N ALA A 33 -4.92 3.49 -8.82
CA ALA A 33 -5.56 3.95 -10.04
C ALA A 33 -5.99 5.41 -9.89
N TRP A 34 -5.97 6.13 -11.01
CA TRP A 34 -6.37 7.53 -11.09
C TRP A 34 -7.53 7.69 -12.07
N CYS A 35 -8.44 8.60 -11.76
CA CYS A 35 -9.59 8.89 -12.63
C CYS A 35 -9.19 9.54 -13.96
N LYS A 36 -7.93 9.98 -14.08
CA LYS A 36 -7.38 10.55 -15.31
C LYS A 36 -6.01 9.92 -15.55
N ARG A 37 -5.83 9.39 -16.75
CA ARG A 37 -4.53 8.88 -17.21
C ARG A 37 -3.60 10.06 -17.47
N SER A 38 -2.44 10.04 -16.83
CA SER A 38 -1.42 11.07 -16.99
C SER A 38 -0.33 10.58 -17.95
N TYR A 39 -0.22 11.18 -19.12
CA TYR A 39 0.93 10.98 -20.02
C TYR A 39 1.91 12.13 -19.85
N LYS A 40 3.17 11.82 -19.50
CA LYS A 40 4.40 12.64 -19.48
C LYS A 40 4.38 14.06 -18.86
N THR A 41 3.29 14.82 -18.93
CA THR A 41 3.21 16.24 -18.55
C THR A 41 1.98 16.61 -17.71
N ASN A 42 0.99 15.73 -17.53
CA ASN A 42 -0.29 16.13 -16.90
C ASN A 42 -0.75 15.24 -15.72
N TYR A 43 -0.13 15.45 -14.54
CA TYR A 43 -0.42 14.73 -13.28
C TYR A 43 -1.53 15.41 -12.44
N ASN A 44 -2.67 15.71 -13.06
CA ASN A 44 -3.73 16.52 -12.44
C ASN A 44 -5.04 15.77 -12.14
N ALA A 45 -5.00 14.45 -11.95
CA ALA A 45 -6.19 13.67 -11.61
C ALA A 45 -6.88 14.20 -10.33
N SER A 46 -8.18 14.45 -10.40
CA SER A 46 -8.99 14.94 -9.28
C SER A 46 -9.21 13.87 -8.22
N SER A 47 -9.20 12.59 -8.60
CA SER A 47 -9.42 11.46 -7.71
C SER A 47 -8.41 10.35 -7.97
N GLY A 48 -8.00 9.68 -6.89
CA GLY A 48 -7.18 8.49 -6.90
C GLY A 48 -7.71 7.46 -5.92
N VAL A 49 -7.58 6.20 -6.28
CA VAL A 49 -7.92 5.03 -5.45
C VAL A 49 -6.67 4.17 -5.32
N ALA A 50 -6.49 3.51 -4.19
CA ALA A 50 -5.47 2.49 -4.06
C ALA A 50 -5.98 1.33 -3.19
N ALA A 51 -5.47 0.14 -3.48
CA ALA A 51 -5.86 -1.08 -2.81
C ALA A 51 -4.64 -1.83 -2.27
N ILE A 52 -4.86 -2.54 -1.17
CA ILE A 52 -3.91 -3.49 -0.58
C ILE A 52 -4.54 -4.88 -0.69
N ILE A 53 -3.81 -5.83 -1.26
CA ILE A 53 -4.27 -7.18 -1.56
C ILE A 53 -3.34 -8.17 -0.86
N GLY A 54 -3.89 -9.15 -0.16
CA GLY A 54 -3.11 -10.20 0.50
C GLY A 54 -2.42 -11.11 -0.52
N GLN A 55 -1.14 -11.42 -0.32
CA GLN A 55 -0.40 -12.26 -1.28
C GLN A 55 -0.94 -13.69 -1.31
N ARG A 56 -1.39 -14.26 -0.19
CA ARG A 56 -1.77 -15.67 -0.12
C ARG A 56 -3.19 -15.89 -0.59
N THR A 57 -4.12 -15.14 -0.02
CA THR A 57 -5.55 -15.23 -0.31
C THR A 57 -5.94 -14.54 -1.62
N LYS A 58 -5.09 -13.65 -2.14
CA LYS A 58 -5.38 -12.78 -3.30
C LYS A 58 -6.63 -11.91 -3.10
N ARG A 59 -7.03 -11.68 -1.85
CA ARG A 59 -8.22 -10.89 -1.50
C ARG A 59 -7.83 -9.48 -1.07
N VAL A 60 -8.76 -8.56 -1.31
CA VAL A 60 -8.60 -7.15 -0.93
C VAL A 60 -8.70 -7.02 0.60
N LEU A 61 -7.65 -6.45 1.19
CA LEU A 61 -7.54 -6.18 2.62
C LEU A 61 -7.90 -4.74 2.97
N PHE A 62 -7.63 -3.81 2.04
CA PHE A 62 -7.91 -2.39 2.21
C PHE A 62 -8.15 -1.71 0.86
N VAL A 63 -9.07 -0.75 0.84
CA VAL A 63 -9.26 0.20 -0.27
C VAL A 63 -9.42 1.58 0.33
N GLY A 64 -8.76 2.58 -0.25
CA GLY A 64 -9.00 3.98 0.10
C GLY A 64 -9.10 4.86 -1.12
N VAL A 65 -9.81 5.98 -0.96
CA VAL A 65 -10.06 6.96 -2.02
C VAL A 65 -9.61 8.33 -1.53
N LYS A 66 -8.84 9.03 -2.37
CA LYS A 66 -8.45 10.43 -2.16
C LYS A 66 -9.01 11.29 -3.28
N ASN A 67 -9.69 12.36 -2.91
CA ASN A 67 -10.40 13.22 -3.83
C ASN A 67 -10.13 14.71 -3.54
N LYS A 68 -9.79 15.45 -4.60
CA LYS A 68 -9.55 16.90 -4.61
C LYS A 68 -10.77 17.70 -4.98
N TYR A 69 -11.77 17.05 -5.59
CA TYR A 69 -12.90 17.69 -6.20
C TYR A 69 -14.20 17.25 -5.52
N CYS A 70 -15.08 18.21 -5.27
CA CYS A 70 -16.46 17.92 -4.89
C CYS A 70 -17.35 18.81 -5.73
N CYS A 71 -18.25 18.22 -6.51
CA CYS A 71 -19.17 18.95 -7.38
C CYS A 71 -20.10 19.89 -6.61
N LEU A 72 -20.47 19.53 -5.37
CA LEU A 72 -21.28 20.37 -4.50
C LEU A 72 -20.49 21.58 -3.99
N CYS A 73 -19.22 21.41 -3.61
CA CYS A 73 -18.35 22.54 -3.26
C CYS A 73 -18.09 23.48 -4.44
N ASP A 74 -17.91 22.94 -5.63
CA ASP A 74 -17.55 23.68 -6.84
C ASP A 74 -18.72 24.53 -7.37
N ARG A 75 -19.95 24.00 -7.28
CA ARG A 75 -21.16 24.71 -7.70
C ARG A 75 -21.63 25.77 -6.71
N ASN A 76 -21.17 25.73 -5.46
CA ASN A 76 -21.64 26.63 -4.41
C ASN A 76 -20.63 27.78 -4.21
N THR A 77 -20.82 28.89 -4.93
CA THR A 77 -20.09 30.15 -4.67
C THR A 77 -20.60 30.87 -3.42
N ASN A 78 -21.76 30.49 -2.88
CA ASN A 78 -22.38 31.15 -1.75
C ASN A 78 -23.09 30.15 -0.80
N VAL A 79 -22.69 30.19 0.46
CA VAL A 79 -23.45 29.80 1.67
C VAL A 79 -23.69 28.30 1.92
N ASN A 80 -22.96 27.80 2.95
CA ASN A 80 -23.41 26.85 3.98
C ASN A 80 -24.61 25.95 3.66
N LYS A 81 -24.36 24.85 2.94
CA LYS A 81 -25.11 23.61 3.13
C LYS A 81 -24.15 22.52 3.58
N THR A 82 -24.42 21.98 4.78
CA THR A 82 -23.80 20.79 5.36
C THR A 82 -24.07 19.59 4.44
N HIS A 83 -23.20 19.38 3.47
CA HIS A 83 -23.22 18.18 2.64
C HIS A 83 -22.08 17.26 3.05
N VAL A 84 -22.23 15.97 2.72
CA VAL A 84 -21.15 15.00 2.89
C VAL A 84 -20.07 15.29 1.85
N CYS A 85 -19.06 16.05 2.28
CA CYS A 85 -17.95 16.43 1.43
C CYS A 85 -16.92 15.31 1.37
N TYR A 86 -16.75 14.72 0.19
CA TYR A 86 -15.74 13.69 -0.06
C TYR A 86 -14.37 14.28 -0.46
N LYS A 87 -14.22 15.61 -0.48
CA LYS A 87 -12.93 16.27 -0.72
C LYS A 87 -12.04 16.09 0.50
N ASN A 88 -11.06 15.22 0.39
CA ASN A 88 -10.18 14.80 1.48
C ASN A 88 -8.68 14.87 1.09
N TRP A 89 -8.36 15.53 -0.03
CA TRP A 89 -7.01 15.63 -0.55
C TRP A 89 -6.71 16.99 -1.16
N THR A 90 -5.56 17.57 -0.80
CA THR A 90 -5.11 18.89 -1.27
C THR A 90 -3.73 18.87 -1.93
N LYS A 91 -2.99 17.75 -1.82
CA LYS A 91 -1.60 17.63 -2.33
C LYS A 91 -1.55 17.15 -3.79
N SER A 92 -0.38 16.82 -4.34
CA SER A 92 -0.25 16.32 -5.72
C SER A 92 -1.05 15.03 -5.95
N SER A 93 -1.49 14.79 -7.20
CA SER A 93 -2.25 13.58 -7.54
C SER A 93 -1.39 12.32 -7.46
N ALA A 94 -0.11 12.42 -7.83
CA ALA A 94 0.87 11.35 -7.69
C ALA A 94 1.06 10.89 -6.22
N ALA A 95 0.82 11.77 -5.24
CA ALA A 95 0.96 11.42 -3.83
C ALA A 95 -0.28 10.72 -3.23
N MET A 96 -1.41 10.64 -3.95
CA MET A 96 -2.66 10.04 -3.45
C MET A 96 -2.47 8.56 -3.10
N GLU A 97 -1.92 7.78 -4.03
CA GLU A 97 -1.68 6.34 -3.85
C GLU A 97 -0.85 6.10 -2.59
N SER A 98 0.33 6.73 -2.50
CA SER A 98 1.21 6.58 -1.33
C SER A 98 0.51 6.93 -0.01
N ALA A 99 -0.36 7.94 0.01
CA ALA A 99 -1.09 8.32 1.22
C ALA A 99 -2.19 7.31 1.59
N ILE A 100 -2.88 6.76 0.60
CA ILE A 100 -3.88 5.71 0.81
C ILE A 100 -3.22 4.45 1.36
N ILE A 101 -2.10 4.03 0.77
CA ILE A 101 -1.37 2.85 1.23
C ILE A 101 -0.89 3.07 2.67
N ILE A 102 -0.28 4.22 2.99
CA ILE A 102 0.13 4.53 4.37
C ILE A 102 -1.05 4.48 5.35
N GLU A 103 -2.23 4.95 4.95
CA GLU A 103 -3.44 4.84 5.76
C GLU A 103 -3.83 3.39 6.01
N GLY A 104 -3.81 2.55 4.96
CA GLY A 104 -4.06 1.12 5.08
C GLY A 104 -3.05 0.39 5.97
N PHE A 105 -1.78 0.81 5.96
CA PHE A 105 -0.73 0.28 6.85
C PHE A 105 -0.97 0.63 8.32
N LYS A 106 -1.45 1.85 8.60
CA LYS A 106 -1.79 2.23 9.99
C LYS A 106 -3.00 1.46 10.52
N LYS A 107 -3.99 1.25 9.66
CA LYS A 107 -5.23 0.55 10.00
C LYS A 107 -5.10 -0.97 9.99
N SER A 108 -4.03 -1.54 9.42
CA SER A 108 -3.91 -3.01 9.26
C SER A 108 -3.91 -3.76 10.58
N ILE A 109 -3.26 -3.19 11.60
CA ILE A 109 -3.17 -3.80 12.94
C ILE A 109 -4.53 -3.75 13.62
N GLU A 110 -5.20 -2.59 13.59
CA GLU A 110 -6.52 -2.40 14.19
C GLU A 110 -7.60 -3.26 13.50
N MET A 111 -7.60 -3.29 12.17
CA MET A 111 -8.64 -3.96 11.40
C MET A 111 -8.49 -5.48 11.36
N HIS A 112 -7.26 -5.98 11.23
CA HIS A 112 -7.00 -7.39 10.90
C HIS A 112 -5.94 -8.05 11.77
N SER A 113 -5.30 -7.33 12.70
CA SER A 113 -4.12 -7.81 13.45
C SER A 113 -2.98 -8.30 12.55
N LEU A 114 -2.82 -7.67 11.38
CA LEU A 114 -1.82 -8.00 10.38
C LEU A 114 -0.71 -6.95 10.29
N ILE A 115 0.53 -7.42 10.19
CA ILE A 115 1.70 -6.62 9.85
C ILE A 115 2.04 -6.89 8.39
N TYR A 116 2.07 -5.84 7.58
CA TYR A 116 2.49 -5.94 6.19
C TYR A 116 4.03 -5.90 6.11
N GLY A 117 4.65 -7.06 6.25
CA GLY A 117 6.10 -7.20 6.31
C GLY A 117 6.79 -7.05 4.95
N ARG A 118 6.09 -7.37 3.86
CA ARG A 118 6.61 -7.22 2.50
C ARG A 118 5.57 -6.57 1.59
N ILE A 119 6.04 -5.63 0.78
CA ILE A 119 5.21 -4.86 -0.14
C ILE A 119 5.70 -5.12 -1.54
N ILE A 120 4.77 -5.48 -2.40
CA ILE A 120 5.01 -5.73 -3.81
C ILE A 120 4.09 -4.79 -4.60
N GLY A 121 4.67 -3.88 -5.36
CA GLY A 121 3.91 -2.91 -6.15
C GLY A 121 4.57 -2.61 -7.49
N ASP A 122 3.90 -1.80 -8.29
CA ASP A 122 4.37 -1.25 -9.56
C ASP A 122 5.80 -0.65 -9.42
N GLY A 123 6.57 -0.64 -10.51
CA GLY A 123 7.89 0.00 -10.58
C GLY A 123 7.96 1.45 -10.07
N ASP A 124 6.87 2.22 -10.14
CA ASP A 124 6.76 3.59 -9.62
C ASP A 124 6.50 3.67 -8.10
N SER A 125 6.35 2.51 -7.43
CA SER A 125 6.15 2.38 -5.97
C SER A 125 7.36 2.82 -5.12
N SER A 126 8.43 3.33 -5.74
CA SER A 126 9.60 3.87 -5.03
C SER A 126 9.22 4.97 -4.03
N VAL A 127 8.21 5.78 -4.35
CA VAL A 127 7.66 6.82 -3.46
C VAL A 127 6.94 6.21 -2.25
N ILE A 128 6.17 5.14 -2.46
CA ILE A 128 5.49 4.41 -1.39
C ILE A 128 6.53 3.82 -0.43
N ILE A 129 7.53 3.15 -0.99
CA ILE A 129 8.64 2.53 -0.25
C ILE A 129 9.40 3.55 0.58
N ASN A 130 9.78 4.69 0.00
CA ASN A 130 10.53 5.73 0.71
C ASN A 130 9.70 6.34 1.85
N ARG A 131 8.41 6.61 1.64
CA ARG A 131 7.56 7.13 2.72
C ARG A 131 7.34 6.13 3.84
N ILE A 132 7.23 4.84 3.53
CA ILE A 132 7.13 3.81 4.56
C ILE A 132 8.43 3.72 5.36
N LYS A 133 9.61 3.84 4.72
CA LYS A 133 10.90 3.95 5.41
C LYS A 133 10.97 5.18 6.32
N ASP A 134 10.46 6.33 5.88
CA ASP A 134 10.47 7.54 6.71
C ASP A 134 9.53 7.40 7.93
N ILE A 135 8.43 6.66 7.78
CA ILE A 135 7.55 6.33 8.90
C ILE A 135 8.21 5.33 9.84
N SER A 136 8.93 4.33 9.31
CA SER A 136 9.64 3.36 10.15
C SER A 136 10.83 3.98 10.89
N LYS A 137 11.37 5.11 10.46
CA LYS A 137 12.38 5.85 11.23
C LYS A 137 11.82 6.58 12.47
N LYS A 138 10.50 6.72 12.62
CA LYS A 138 9.93 7.43 13.77
C LYS A 138 10.14 6.65 15.09
N PRO A 139 10.44 7.35 16.20
CA PRO A 139 10.81 6.71 17.47
C PRO A 139 9.70 5.86 18.10
N LYS A 140 8.42 6.10 17.74
CA LYS A 140 7.24 5.38 18.26
C LYS A 140 6.92 4.04 17.59
N LEU A 141 7.64 3.62 16.55
CA LEU A 141 7.37 2.34 15.88
C LEU A 141 8.19 1.21 16.55
N ASP A 142 7.55 0.05 16.70
CA ASP A 142 8.16 -1.15 17.29
C ASP A 142 9.44 -1.58 16.54
N LYS A 143 10.49 -1.98 17.26
CA LYS A 143 11.81 -2.26 16.65
C LYS A 143 11.74 -3.42 15.65
N ASP A 144 10.90 -4.41 15.90
CA ASP A 144 10.77 -5.61 15.06
C ASP A 144 10.04 -5.28 13.76
N ILE A 145 8.99 -4.44 13.83
CA ILE A 145 8.29 -3.91 12.66
C ILE A 145 9.26 -3.07 11.81
N LYS A 146 10.16 -2.29 12.43
CA LYS A 146 11.17 -1.54 11.68
C LYS A 146 12.08 -2.48 10.90
N HIS A 147 12.63 -3.52 11.54
CA HIS A 147 13.56 -4.45 10.92
C HIS A 147 12.96 -5.18 9.72
N ILE A 148 11.74 -5.70 9.88
CA ILE A 148 10.98 -6.40 8.82
C ILE A 148 10.73 -5.46 7.63
N LEU A 149 10.27 -4.24 7.89
CA LEU A 149 9.99 -3.26 6.83
C LEU A 149 11.25 -2.85 6.05
N THR A 150 12.42 -2.79 6.68
CA THR A 150 13.69 -2.45 5.99
C THR A 150 14.23 -3.58 5.12
N ASN A 151 14.09 -4.85 5.53
CA ASN A 151 14.81 -5.97 4.93
C ASN A 151 14.00 -6.78 3.89
N ASN A 152 12.66 -6.72 3.90
CA ASN A 152 11.80 -7.55 3.04
C ASN A 152 11.20 -6.82 1.84
N GLN A 153 11.97 -5.98 1.15
CA GLN A 153 11.46 -5.18 0.02
C GLN A 153 11.85 -5.80 -1.33
N LEU A 154 10.88 -6.34 -2.07
CA LEU A 154 11.07 -6.84 -3.45
C LEU A 154 10.22 -6.03 -4.42
N ARG A 155 10.88 -5.16 -5.19
CA ARG A 155 10.27 -4.51 -6.35
C ARG A 155 10.06 -5.55 -7.44
N PHE A 156 8.91 -5.55 -8.13
CA PHE A 156 8.63 -6.50 -9.21
C PHE A 156 9.74 -6.53 -10.26
N ARG A 157 10.20 -5.37 -10.75
CA ARG A 157 11.30 -5.28 -11.71
C ARG A 157 12.58 -5.92 -11.18
N THR A 158 12.98 -5.62 -9.94
CA THR A 158 14.18 -6.18 -9.32
C THR A 158 14.06 -7.68 -9.09
N ALA A 159 12.88 -8.19 -8.72
CA ALA A 159 12.62 -9.61 -8.56
C ALA A 159 12.77 -10.34 -9.89
N ILE A 160 12.19 -9.80 -10.97
CA ILE A 160 12.31 -10.35 -12.32
C ILE A 160 13.78 -10.35 -12.78
N THR A 161 14.50 -9.22 -12.63
CA THR A 161 15.92 -9.15 -13.02
C THR A 161 16.78 -10.12 -12.22
N LYS A 162 16.54 -10.29 -10.91
CA LYS A 162 17.25 -11.28 -10.08
C LYS A 162 16.92 -12.72 -10.49
N ALA A 163 15.67 -13.01 -10.82
CA ALA A 163 15.26 -14.34 -11.29
C ALA A 163 15.88 -14.69 -12.65
N ILE A 164 15.97 -13.72 -13.57
CA ILE A 164 16.68 -13.86 -14.85
C ILE A 164 18.17 -14.12 -14.59
N ALA A 165 18.81 -13.29 -13.74
CA ALA A 165 20.22 -13.44 -13.41
C ALA A 165 20.55 -14.76 -12.69
N TYR A 166 19.62 -15.29 -11.89
CA TYR A 166 19.73 -16.60 -11.25
C TYR A 166 19.70 -17.72 -12.30
N ARG A 167 18.69 -17.72 -13.18
CA ARG A 167 18.58 -18.70 -14.28
C ARG A 167 19.80 -18.71 -15.20
N SER A 168 20.34 -17.53 -15.51
CA SER A 168 21.56 -17.41 -16.33
C SER A 168 22.83 -17.93 -15.65
N ARG A 169 22.84 -18.11 -14.32
CA ARG A 169 23.96 -18.72 -13.58
C ARG A 169 23.82 -20.23 -13.54
N GLU A 170 22.61 -20.76 -13.30
CA GLU A 170 22.37 -22.21 -13.37
C GLU A 170 22.65 -22.77 -14.77
N SER A 171 22.30 -22.04 -15.83
CA SER A 171 22.61 -22.45 -17.20
C SER A 171 24.10 -22.40 -17.56
N LYS A 172 24.96 -21.83 -16.71
CA LYS A 172 26.43 -21.75 -16.90
C LYS A 172 27.19 -22.76 -16.03
N SER A 173 26.52 -23.40 -15.07
CA SER A 173 27.09 -24.44 -14.22
C SER A 173 26.76 -25.86 -14.71
N THR A 174 26.16 -25.97 -15.91
CA THR A 174 25.91 -27.22 -16.65
C THR A 174 26.74 -27.17 -17.92
#